data_AF-A0A6G0UPZ6-F1
#
_entry.id   AF-A0A6G0UPZ6-F1
#
_cell.length_a   1.000
_cell.length_b   1.000
_cell.length_c   1.000
_cell.angle_alpha   90.00
_cell.angle_beta   90.00
_cell.angle_gamma   90.00
#
_symmetry.space_group_name_H-M   'P 1'
#
loop_
_entity.id
_entity.type
_entity.pdbx_description
1 polymer ?
#
loop_
_entity_poly.entity_id
_entity_poly.type
_entity_poly.pdbx_seq_one_letter_code
_entity_poly.pdbx_strand_id
1 'polypeptide(L)'
;MTKALERKYVTSSFKHPSGLGNQLFRFAALYGIGRDINREPYYNASVVAQMEEMKAISVGFPTIHDLLHIKNPDKTLVKPVNFTSICCSHENLESRGDFIDAWMLESKKDFTIAGVKHILKKLSRREKTTGIIFGEDTDFIRNLRLDRYLDSVAIFSNYSNDRVLDLCFAIEHCETLFMTASASTFGWWMAYLKKNPGKVYLNAVTSDDGLSPKDKFDYDLFLPEWRRLLFNKKDRSIRETDLWFFQRVGVTGKFGLTS
;
A
#
# COMPACT_ATOMS: atom_id res chain seq x y z
N MET A 1 -20.81 -4.04 45.36
CA MET A 1 -20.70 -3.29 44.09
C MET A 1 -19.47 -3.78 43.36
N THR A 2 -19.64 -4.57 42.31
CA THR A 2 -18.56 -4.92 41.38
C THR A 2 -18.13 -3.65 40.65
N LYS A 3 -16.90 -3.21 40.89
CA LYS A 3 -16.30 -2.07 40.17
C LYS A 3 -16.33 -2.46 38.68
N ALA A 4 -17.08 -1.72 37.86
CA ALA A 4 -17.13 -1.97 36.42
C ALA A 4 -15.69 -2.00 35.90
N LEU A 5 -15.34 -3.04 35.14
CA LEU A 5 -14.01 -3.18 34.57
C LEU A 5 -13.74 -1.93 33.71
N GLU A 6 -12.73 -1.14 34.08
CA GLU A 6 -12.38 0.07 33.34
C GLU A 6 -11.89 -0.33 31.95
N ARG A 7 -12.66 -0.01 30.92
CA ARG A 7 -12.28 -0.29 29.53
C ARG A 7 -11.15 0.64 29.13
N LYS A 8 -10.04 0.06 28.67
CA LYS A 8 -8.87 0.80 28.21
C LYS A 8 -8.88 0.86 26.70
N TYR A 9 -8.73 2.05 26.16
CA TYR A 9 -8.74 2.30 24.73
C TYR A 9 -7.36 2.70 24.23
N VAL A 10 -7.06 2.33 22.99
CA VAL A 10 -6.02 2.96 22.18
C VAL A 10 -6.73 3.75 21.09
N THR A 11 -6.36 5.01 20.92
CA THR A 11 -7.01 5.90 19.95
C THR A 11 -5.99 6.38 18.95
N SER A 12 -6.46 6.64 17.74
CA SER A 12 -5.74 7.50 16.80
C SER A 12 -6.64 8.63 16.33
N SER A 13 -6.11 9.86 16.29
CA SER A 13 -6.79 11.03 15.75
C SER A 13 -6.18 11.37 14.40
N PHE A 14 -6.93 11.18 13.33
CA PHE A 14 -6.42 11.42 11.99
C PHE A 14 -6.98 12.73 11.45
N LYS A 15 -6.17 13.80 11.47
CA LYS A 15 -6.64 15.14 11.05
C LYS A 15 -6.85 15.29 9.54
N HIS A 16 -6.32 14.39 8.72
CA HIS A 16 -6.31 14.56 7.26
C HIS A 16 -6.85 13.32 6.53
N PRO A 17 -7.74 13.53 5.54
CA PRO A 17 -8.13 12.48 4.60
C PRO A 17 -6.88 12.00 3.86
N SER A 18 -6.78 10.69 3.66
CA SER A 18 -5.66 10.08 2.93
C SER A 18 -6.20 8.95 2.06
N GLY A 19 -5.49 8.59 0.98
CA GLY A 19 -5.94 7.51 0.10
C GLY A 19 -6.16 6.18 0.85
N LEU A 20 -7.07 5.34 0.34
CA LEU A 20 -7.51 4.07 0.94
C LEU A 20 -6.37 3.21 1.50
N GLY A 21 -5.27 3.05 0.77
CA GLY A 21 -4.13 2.24 1.22
C GLY A 21 -3.48 2.74 2.51
N ASN A 22 -3.40 4.05 2.72
CA ASN A 22 -2.89 4.62 3.97
C ASN A 22 -3.87 4.40 5.12
N GLN A 23 -5.17 4.51 4.84
CA GLN A 23 -6.19 4.25 5.84
C GLN A 23 -6.14 2.79 6.33
N LEU A 24 -5.97 1.83 5.41
CA LEU A 24 -5.82 0.41 5.78
C LEU A 24 -4.59 0.16 6.67
N PHE A 25 -3.44 0.78 6.37
CA PHE A 25 -2.28 0.71 7.27
C PHE A 25 -2.56 1.27 8.66
N ARG A 26 -3.27 2.41 8.71
CA ARG A 26 -3.66 3.05 9.97
C ARG A 26 -4.58 2.15 10.81
N PHE A 27 -5.57 1.51 10.20
CA PHE A 27 -6.47 0.59 10.89
C PHE A 27 -5.77 -0.68 11.34
N ALA A 28 -4.94 -1.28 10.47
CA ALA A 28 -4.16 -2.46 10.80
C ALA A 28 -3.22 -2.19 11.98
N ALA A 29 -2.52 -1.04 11.97
CA ALA A 29 -1.64 -0.64 13.07
C ALA A 29 -2.42 -0.38 14.36
N LEU A 30 -3.52 0.36 14.31
CA LEU A 30 -4.36 0.64 15.48
C LEU A 30 -4.91 -0.65 16.10
N TYR A 31 -5.37 -1.58 15.27
CA TYR A 31 -5.86 -2.88 15.71
C TYR A 31 -4.75 -3.74 16.31
N GLY A 32 -3.59 -3.82 15.64
CA GLY A 32 -2.42 -4.57 16.12
C GLY A 32 -1.91 -4.06 17.47
N ILE A 33 -1.67 -2.75 17.58
CA ILE A 33 -1.25 -2.12 18.84
C ILE A 33 -2.27 -2.40 19.93
N GLY A 34 -3.57 -2.21 19.65
CA GLY A 34 -4.64 -2.46 20.61
C GLY A 34 -4.62 -3.88 21.15
N ARG A 35 -4.47 -4.87 20.28
CA ARG A 35 -4.29 -6.27 20.69
C ARG A 35 -3.07 -6.47 21.59
N ASP A 36 -1.92 -5.92 21.20
CA ASP A 36 -0.65 -6.15 21.91
C ASP A 36 -0.66 -5.55 23.33
N ILE A 37 -1.29 -4.40 23.51
CA ILE A 37 -1.36 -3.72 24.82
C ILE A 37 -2.67 -3.98 25.58
N ASN A 38 -3.47 -4.94 25.10
CA ASN A 38 -4.79 -5.32 25.64
C ASN A 38 -5.73 -4.11 25.83
N ARG A 39 -5.91 -3.34 24.75
CA ARG A 39 -6.79 -2.17 24.67
C ARG A 39 -7.71 -2.25 23.48
N GLU A 40 -8.94 -1.81 23.68
CA GLU A 40 -9.94 -1.70 22.63
C GLU A 40 -9.51 -0.60 21.62
N PRO A 41 -9.37 -0.92 20.31
CA PRO A 41 -9.13 0.07 19.27
C PRO A 41 -10.29 1.06 19.18
N TYR A 42 -9.97 2.35 19.22
CA TYR A 42 -10.95 3.44 19.15
C TYR A 42 -10.63 4.37 17.98
N TYR A 43 -11.58 4.52 17.07
CA TYR A 43 -11.47 5.43 15.93
C TYR A 43 -12.31 6.68 16.17
N ASN A 44 -11.63 7.82 16.28
CA ASN A 44 -12.28 9.10 16.48
C ASN A 44 -12.76 9.68 15.13
N ALA A 45 -14.00 9.36 14.76
CA ALA A 45 -14.66 9.90 13.56
C ALA A 45 -15.40 11.21 13.87
N SER A 46 -14.68 12.21 14.38
CA SER A 46 -15.26 13.53 14.77
C SER A 46 -15.59 14.45 13.60
N VAL A 47 -15.19 14.11 12.37
CA VAL A 47 -15.43 14.91 11.14
C VAL A 47 -16.20 14.08 10.11
N VAL A 48 -17.13 14.71 9.38
CA VAL A 48 -17.98 14.05 8.36
C VAL A 48 -17.17 13.25 7.35
N ALA A 49 -16.05 13.81 6.87
CA ALA A 49 -15.15 13.13 5.92
C ALA A 49 -14.65 11.77 6.44
N GLN A 50 -14.34 11.66 7.74
CA GLN A 50 -13.88 10.41 8.35
C GLN A 50 -15.00 9.37 8.43
N MET A 51 -16.25 9.80 8.60
CA MET A 51 -17.40 8.89 8.60
C MET A 51 -17.71 8.37 7.19
N GLU A 52 -17.60 9.22 6.17
CA GLU A 52 -17.77 8.82 4.77
C GLU A 52 -16.68 7.85 4.32
N GLU A 53 -15.43 8.10 4.72
CA GLU A 53 -14.30 7.18 4.52
C GLU A 53 -14.56 5.81 5.16
N MET A 54 -15.03 5.79 6.42
CA MET A 54 -15.37 4.53 7.09
C MET A 54 -16.51 3.78 6.39
N LYS A 55 -17.53 4.51 5.90
CA LYS A 55 -18.61 3.90 5.12
C LYS A 55 -18.06 3.25 3.84
N ALA A 56 -17.19 3.93 3.11
CA ALA A 56 -16.57 3.35 1.92
C ALA A 56 -15.78 2.07 2.25
N ILE A 57 -14.96 2.09 3.30
CA ILE A 57 -14.16 0.93 3.70
C ILE A 57 -15.03 -0.25 4.16
N SER A 58 -16.15 0.04 4.85
CA SER A 58 -17.07 -1.00 5.31
C SER A 58 -17.71 -1.80 4.17
N VAL A 59 -17.75 -1.27 2.94
CA VAL A 59 -18.23 -2.01 1.77
C VAL A 59 -17.31 -3.19 1.45
N GLY A 60 -16.00 -3.01 1.52
CA GLY A 60 -15.01 -4.07 1.24
C GLY A 60 -14.60 -4.86 2.47
N PHE A 61 -14.67 -4.24 3.65
CA PHE A 61 -14.30 -4.82 4.93
C PHE A 61 -15.46 -4.70 5.93
N PRO A 62 -16.54 -5.47 5.76
CA PRO A 62 -17.78 -5.30 6.53
C PRO A 62 -17.61 -5.50 8.03
N THR A 63 -16.64 -6.32 8.44
CA THR A 63 -16.35 -6.59 9.86
C THR A 63 -15.46 -5.54 10.51
N ILE A 64 -15.03 -4.50 9.79
CA ILE A 64 -14.13 -3.47 10.36
C ILE A 64 -14.78 -2.72 11.54
N HIS A 65 -16.11 -2.63 11.55
CA HIS A 65 -16.90 -2.06 12.65
C HIS A 65 -16.85 -2.90 13.92
N ASP A 66 -16.67 -4.22 13.80
CA ASP A 66 -16.54 -5.12 14.94
C ASP A 66 -15.14 -5.04 15.56
N LEU A 67 -14.15 -4.60 14.76
CA LEU A 67 -12.75 -4.46 15.18
C LEU A 67 -12.43 -3.11 15.81
N LEU A 68 -13.26 -2.09 15.57
CA LEU A 68 -13.01 -0.70 15.97
C LEU A 68 -14.24 -0.10 16.68
N HIS A 69 -14.03 0.47 17.86
CA HIS A 69 -15.02 1.34 18.47
C HIS A 69 -15.04 2.69 17.74
N ILE A 70 -16.03 2.89 16.89
CA ILE A 70 -16.26 4.15 16.20
C ILE A 70 -17.24 4.98 17.02
N LYS A 71 -16.78 6.10 17.57
CA LYS A 71 -17.68 7.10 18.15
C LYS A 71 -17.28 8.48 17.66
N ASN A 72 -18.29 9.33 17.48
CA ASN A 72 -18.10 10.77 17.52
C ASN A 72 -18.00 11.14 19.01
N PRO A 73 -16.80 11.39 19.56
CA PRO A 73 -16.70 11.71 20.97
C PRO A 73 -17.42 13.03 21.23
N ASP A 74 -18.38 13.01 22.14
CA ASP A 74 -18.76 14.23 22.82
C ASP A 74 -17.49 14.77 23.50
N LYS A 75 -17.01 15.93 23.03
CA LYS A 75 -15.74 16.54 23.48
C LYS A 75 -15.72 16.76 24.99
N THR A 76 -16.88 16.73 25.65
CA THR A 76 -17.05 16.89 27.09
C THR A 76 -16.71 15.64 27.92
N LEU A 77 -16.62 14.45 27.31
CA LEU A 77 -16.44 13.17 28.03
C LEU A 77 -14.99 12.65 28.04
N VAL A 78 -14.08 13.25 27.27
CA VAL A 78 -12.67 12.85 27.23
C VAL A 78 -11.89 13.65 28.26
N LYS A 79 -11.51 13.01 29.38
CA LYS A 79 -10.61 13.62 30.36
C LYS A 79 -9.16 13.33 29.97
N PRO A 80 -8.35 14.34 29.61
CA PRO A 80 -6.92 14.14 29.40
C PRO A 80 -6.27 13.68 30.71
N VAL A 81 -5.53 12.59 30.66
CA VAL A 81 -4.71 12.12 31.78
C VAL A 81 -3.31 12.68 31.59
N ASN A 82 -2.83 13.45 32.56
CA ASN A 82 -1.46 13.96 32.56
C ASN A 82 -0.49 12.79 32.74
N PHE A 83 0.23 12.44 31.67
CA PHE A 83 1.37 11.54 31.79
C PHE A 83 2.55 12.31 32.40
N THR A 84 3.16 11.72 33.42
CA THR A 84 4.39 12.21 34.03
C THR A 84 5.53 12.15 33.02
N SER A 85 5.91 13.31 32.46
CA SER A 85 7.21 13.78 31.90
C SER A 85 8.20 12.81 31.22
N ILE A 86 7.83 11.59 30.83
CA ILE A 86 8.67 10.69 30.03
C ILE A 86 7.85 10.26 28.81
N CYS A 87 7.78 11.10 27.78
CA CYS A 87 7.45 10.68 26.43
C CYS A 87 8.33 11.43 25.42
N CYS A 88 9.09 10.63 24.69
CA CYS A 88 9.83 11.03 23.50
C CYS A 88 8.85 11.65 22.50
N SER A 89 9.12 12.88 22.09
CA SER A 89 8.48 13.52 20.95
C SER A 89 8.81 12.75 19.68
N HIS A 90 7.79 12.22 18.99
CA HIS A 90 7.90 11.74 17.61
C HIS A 90 7.28 12.81 16.69
N GLU A 91 8.10 13.38 15.81
CA GLU A 91 7.67 14.36 14.82
C GLU A 91 6.88 13.67 13.70
N ASN A 92 5.66 14.13 13.46
CA ASN A 92 4.80 13.68 12.37
C ASN A 92 5.28 14.27 11.04
N LEU A 93 5.58 13.42 10.06
CA LEU A 93 5.67 13.79 8.65
C LEU A 93 4.67 12.93 7.89
N GLU A 94 3.63 13.54 7.31
CA GLU A 94 3.00 13.10 6.04
C GLU A 94 1.81 13.98 5.65
N SER A 95 1.72 14.39 4.37
CA SER A 95 0.46 14.62 3.66
C SER A 95 0.61 14.67 2.13
N ARG A 96 0.27 13.54 1.48
CA ARG A 96 0.32 13.21 0.05
C ARG A 96 -0.55 14.07 -0.91
N GLY A 97 -0.04 15.21 -1.35
CA GLY A 97 -0.19 15.66 -2.74
C GLY A 97 0.95 15.15 -3.66
N ASP A 98 1.81 14.29 -3.11
CA ASP A 98 3.26 14.47 -3.22
C ASP A 98 4.01 13.42 -4.05
N PHE A 99 3.49 12.72 -5.08
CA PHE A 99 4.42 11.78 -5.77
C PHE A 99 5.60 12.52 -6.43
N ILE A 100 5.36 13.75 -6.91
CA ILE A 100 6.39 14.66 -7.43
C ILE A 100 7.16 15.35 -6.28
N ASP A 101 6.49 15.71 -5.18
CA ASP A 101 7.11 16.44 -4.03
C ASP A 101 7.70 15.52 -2.92
N ALA A 102 7.37 14.23 -2.92
CA ALA A 102 7.79 13.19 -1.97
C ALA A 102 8.72 12.14 -2.62
N TRP A 103 9.24 12.42 -3.82
CA TRP A 103 10.39 11.71 -4.40
C TRP A 103 10.16 10.20 -4.61
N MET A 104 8.90 9.78 -4.75
CA MET A 104 8.50 8.39 -4.99
C MET A 104 8.45 8.12 -6.48
N LEU A 105 8.92 6.94 -6.91
CA LEU A 105 8.99 6.59 -8.32
C LEU A 105 7.58 6.39 -8.89
N GLU A 106 7.18 7.30 -9.78
CA GLU A 106 5.98 7.17 -10.58
C GLU A 106 6.11 6.03 -11.62
N SER A 107 4.96 5.64 -12.18
CA SER A 107 4.94 4.65 -13.26
C SER A 107 5.62 5.20 -14.51
N LYS A 108 6.71 4.57 -14.97
CA LYS A 108 7.40 4.97 -16.20
C LYS A 108 6.98 4.11 -17.38
N LYS A 109 6.65 4.76 -18.52
CA LYS A 109 6.17 4.09 -19.74
C LYS A 109 7.04 2.90 -20.18
N ASP A 110 8.36 3.14 -20.27
CA ASP A 110 9.31 2.12 -20.73
C ASP A 110 9.37 0.92 -19.78
N PHE A 111 9.35 1.17 -18.47
CA PHE A 111 9.31 0.11 -17.47
C PHE A 111 8.00 -0.68 -17.55
N THR A 112 6.86 0.01 -17.63
CA THR A 112 5.55 -0.63 -17.71
C THR A 112 5.45 -1.55 -18.93
N ILE A 113 5.85 -1.07 -20.11
CA ILE A 113 5.80 -1.87 -21.34
C ILE A 113 6.74 -3.08 -21.26
N ALA A 114 7.97 -2.88 -20.79
CA ALA A 114 8.94 -3.96 -20.67
C ALA A 114 8.50 -5.00 -19.62
N GLY A 115 7.93 -4.55 -18.50
CA GLY A 115 7.36 -5.40 -17.44
C GLY A 115 6.21 -6.26 -17.94
N VAL A 116 5.24 -5.66 -18.63
CA VAL A 116 4.11 -6.40 -19.23
C VAL A 116 4.63 -7.48 -20.18
N LYS A 117 5.55 -7.15 -21.10
CA LYS A 117 6.13 -8.14 -22.02
C LYS A 117 6.84 -9.28 -21.30
N HIS A 118 7.58 -8.97 -20.24
CA HIS A 118 8.30 -9.95 -19.44
C HIS A 118 7.34 -10.93 -18.75
N ILE A 119 6.28 -10.40 -18.13
CA ILE A 119 5.23 -11.18 -17.47
C ILE A 119 4.50 -12.06 -18.49
N LEU A 120 4.10 -11.50 -19.63
CA LEU A 120 3.43 -12.25 -20.71
C LEU A 120 4.28 -13.37 -21.30
N LYS A 121 5.61 -13.22 -21.31
CA LYS A 121 6.50 -14.31 -21.72
C LYS A 121 6.48 -15.48 -20.73
N LYS A 122 6.24 -15.19 -19.44
CA LYS A 122 6.14 -16.20 -18.36
C LYS A 122 4.76 -16.83 -18.23
N LEU A 123 3.71 -16.07 -18.53
CA LEU A 123 2.35 -16.60 -18.63
C LEU A 123 2.25 -17.39 -19.95
N SER A 124 2.10 -18.71 -19.87
CA SER A 124 2.12 -19.61 -21.02
C SER A 124 1.24 -19.10 -22.19
N ARG A 125 1.81 -19.03 -23.40
CA ARG A 125 1.23 -18.47 -24.65
C ARG A 125 -0.09 -19.10 -25.15
N ARG A 126 -0.75 -19.98 -24.38
CA ARG A 126 -1.93 -20.72 -24.84
C ARG A 126 -3.26 -20.06 -24.47
N GLU A 127 -3.27 -19.10 -23.55
CA GLU A 127 -4.50 -18.48 -23.06
C GLU A 127 -4.58 -16.99 -23.41
N LYS A 128 -5.81 -16.54 -23.73
CA LYS A 128 -6.08 -15.13 -23.97
C LYS A 128 -5.84 -14.34 -22.69
N THR A 129 -5.06 -13.26 -22.77
CA THR A 129 -4.71 -12.42 -21.62
C THR A 129 -5.40 -11.07 -21.70
N THR A 130 -6.22 -10.78 -20.69
CA THR A 130 -6.85 -9.47 -20.48
C THR A 130 -6.05 -8.66 -19.46
N GLY A 131 -5.62 -7.46 -19.83
CA GLY A 131 -5.02 -6.51 -18.89
C GLY A 131 -6.08 -5.61 -18.27
N ILE A 132 -6.11 -5.57 -16.94
CA ILE A 132 -6.91 -4.61 -16.18
C ILE A 132 -5.95 -3.57 -15.60
N ILE A 133 -6.16 -2.30 -15.91
CA ILE A 133 -5.28 -1.21 -15.49
C ILE A 133 -6.03 -0.31 -14.52
N PHE A 134 -5.50 -0.20 -13.30
CA PHE A 134 -5.99 0.71 -12.26
C PHE A 134 -5.09 1.95 -12.23
N GLY A 135 -5.65 3.12 -12.51
CA GLY A 135 -4.89 4.36 -12.48
C GLY A 135 -5.72 5.60 -12.82
N GLU A 136 -5.24 6.75 -12.38
CA GLU A 136 -5.94 8.04 -12.51
C GLU A 136 -5.55 8.78 -13.80
N ASP A 137 -4.31 8.62 -14.27
CA ASP A 137 -3.82 9.26 -15.50
C ASP A 137 -4.22 8.44 -16.75
N THR A 138 -5.41 8.72 -17.29
CA THR A 138 -5.92 8.05 -18.48
C THR A 138 -5.09 8.28 -19.72
N ASP A 139 -4.43 9.43 -19.82
CA ASP A 139 -3.64 9.78 -21.00
C ASP A 139 -2.33 9.02 -21.00
N PHE A 140 -1.66 8.92 -19.85
CA PHE A 140 -0.53 8.02 -19.67
C PHE A 140 -0.90 6.58 -20.04
N ILE A 141 -2.02 6.07 -19.51
CA ILE A 141 -2.46 4.69 -19.75
C ILE A 141 -2.71 4.44 -21.24
N ARG A 142 -3.43 5.33 -21.92
CA ARG A 142 -3.67 5.24 -23.38
C ARG A 142 -2.35 5.28 -24.17
N ASN A 143 -1.40 6.11 -23.73
CA ASN A 143 -0.08 6.24 -24.36
C ASN A 143 0.83 5.02 -24.20
N LEU A 144 0.50 4.06 -23.31
CA LEU A 144 1.21 2.80 -23.18
C LEU A 144 0.95 1.86 -24.38
N ARG A 145 -0.23 1.96 -25.00
CA ARG A 145 -0.67 1.11 -26.13
C ARG A 145 -0.51 -0.39 -25.86
N LEU A 146 -0.99 -0.83 -24.69
CA LEU A 146 -0.86 -2.22 -24.24
C LEU A 146 -1.74 -3.21 -25.02
N ASP A 147 -2.73 -2.71 -25.76
CA ASP A 147 -3.52 -3.43 -26.77
C ASP A 147 -2.65 -4.09 -27.85
N ARG A 148 -1.41 -3.62 -28.04
CA ARG A 148 -0.43 -4.26 -28.93
C ARG A 148 0.16 -5.55 -28.40
N TYR A 149 -0.01 -5.83 -27.11
CA TYR A 149 0.65 -6.92 -26.40
C TYR A 149 -0.35 -7.87 -25.72
N LEU A 150 -1.54 -7.39 -25.41
CA LEU A 150 -2.61 -8.11 -24.72
C LEU A 150 -3.78 -8.36 -25.68
N ASP A 151 -4.53 -9.44 -25.45
CA ASP A 151 -5.73 -9.75 -26.25
C ASP A 151 -6.85 -8.73 -26.01
N SER A 152 -6.94 -8.20 -24.80
CA SER A 152 -7.82 -7.09 -24.47
C SER A 152 -7.29 -6.26 -23.30
N VAL A 153 -7.68 -5.00 -23.24
CA VAL A 153 -7.31 -4.07 -22.17
C VAL A 153 -8.56 -3.37 -21.66
N ALA A 154 -8.83 -3.50 -20.37
CA ALA A 154 -9.83 -2.69 -19.69
C ALA A 154 -9.13 -1.69 -18.77
N ILE A 155 -9.56 -0.43 -18.83
CA ILE A 155 -9.04 0.64 -18.00
C ILE A 155 -10.08 0.95 -16.94
N PHE A 156 -9.72 0.72 -15.68
CA PHE A 156 -10.47 1.17 -14.53
C PHE A 156 -9.83 2.48 -14.06
N SER A 157 -10.33 3.55 -14.65
CA SER A 157 -9.99 4.93 -14.31
C SER A 157 -11.30 5.65 -14.02
N ASN A 158 -11.86 5.48 -12.83
CA ASN A 158 -13.14 6.10 -12.54
C ASN A 158 -13.02 7.18 -11.46
N TYR A 159 -13.52 8.37 -11.83
CA TYR A 159 -13.83 9.51 -10.97
C TYR A 159 -14.96 9.19 -9.96
N SER A 160 -15.51 7.97 -9.97
CA SER A 160 -16.65 7.54 -9.13
C SER A 160 -16.26 7.05 -7.73
N ASN A 161 -15.04 7.31 -7.26
CA ASN A 161 -14.58 7.14 -5.87
C ASN A 161 -14.56 5.74 -5.25
N ASP A 162 -14.93 4.66 -5.94
CA ASP A 162 -14.92 3.33 -5.30
C ASP A 162 -13.59 2.58 -5.47
N ARG A 163 -12.55 3.09 -4.81
CA ARG A 163 -11.24 2.42 -4.71
C ARG A 163 -11.33 1.08 -3.97
N VAL A 164 -12.40 0.87 -3.22
CA VAL A 164 -12.66 -0.40 -2.53
C VAL A 164 -13.12 -1.45 -3.54
N LEU A 165 -13.97 -1.08 -4.51
CA LEU A 165 -14.35 -1.95 -5.62
C LEU A 165 -13.13 -2.35 -6.47
N ASP A 166 -12.25 -1.40 -6.80
CA ASP A 166 -11.01 -1.68 -7.53
C ASP A 166 -10.14 -2.70 -6.78
N LEU A 167 -9.99 -2.49 -5.46
CA LEU A 167 -9.28 -3.41 -4.58
C LEU A 167 -9.93 -4.79 -4.64
N CYS A 168 -11.22 -4.91 -4.27
CA CYS A 168 -11.99 -6.16 -4.25
C CYS A 168 -11.90 -6.92 -5.58
N PHE A 169 -12.03 -6.22 -6.70
CA PHE A 169 -11.91 -6.83 -8.03
C PHE A 169 -10.51 -7.39 -8.27
N ALA A 170 -9.46 -6.62 -7.95
CA ALA A 170 -8.08 -7.02 -8.16
C ALA A 170 -7.67 -8.25 -7.30
N ILE A 171 -8.15 -8.32 -6.05
CA ILE A 171 -7.85 -9.46 -5.17
C ILE A 171 -8.62 -10.73 -5.55
N GLU A 172 -9.85 -10.61 -6.03
CA GLU A 172 -10.69 -11.77 -6.36
C GLU A 172 -10.52 -12.28 -7.80
N HIS A 173 -10.34 -11.39 -8.78
CA HIS A 173 -10.43 -11.76 -10.20
C HIS A 173 -9.11 -11.72 -10.95
N CYS A 174 -8.15 -10.88 -10.55
CA CYS A 174 -6.86 -10.86 -11.25
C CYS A 174 -6.04 -12.10 -10.86
N GLU A 175 -5.45 -12.81 -11.82
CA GLU A 175 -4.54 -13.90 -11.49
C GLU A 175 -3.13 -13.42 -11.15
N THR A 176 -2.67 -12.42 -11.91
CA THR A 176 -1.34 -11.83 -11.83
C THR A 176 -1.49 -10.35 -11.53
N LEU A 177 -0.67 -9.84 -10.62
CA LEU A 177 -0.65 -8.42 -10.29
C LEU A 177 0.71 -7.83 -10.67
N PHE A 178 0.72 -6.67 -11.33
CA PHE A 178 1.94 -5.94 -11.67
C PHE A 178 1.87 -4.52 -11.13
N MET A 179 2.73 -4.21 -10.16
CA MET A 179 2.85 -2.89 -9.56
C MET A 179 3.96 -2.09 -10.23
N THR A 180 3.57 -1.10 -11.02
CA THR A 180 4.49 -0.21 -11.75
C THR A 180 5.12 0.86 -10.86
N ALA A 181 4.36 1.32 -9.84
CA ALA A 181 4.82 2.20 -8.77
C ALA A 181 4.72 1.45 -7.43
N SER A 182 5.82 0.83 -7.00
CA SER A 182 5.86 -0.05 -5.83
C SER A 182 5.72 0.67 -4.49
N ALA A 183 5.97 1.98 -4.44
CA ALA A 183 5.72 2.82 -3.26
C ALA A 183 4.23 3.12 -3.00
N SER A 184 3.34 2.74 -3.93
CA SER A 184 1.90 2.91 -3.75
C SER A 184 1.36 2.02 -2.65
N THR A 185 0.87 2.61 -1.55
CA THR A 185 0.22 1.84 -0.48
C THR A 185 -1.07 1.18 -0.93
N PHE A 186 -1.78 1.75 -1.92
CA PHE A 186 -2.93 1.09 -2.53
C PHE A 186 -2.51 -0.15 -3.33
N GLY A 187 -1.46 -0.02 -4.16
CA GLY A 187 -0.85 -1.16 -4.86
C GLY A 187 -0.39 -2.25 -3.91
N TRP A 188 0.25 -1.84 -2.82
CA TRP A 188 0.73 -2.73 -1.77
C TRP A 188 -0.39 -3.57 -1.16
N TRP A 189 -1.52 -2.95 -0.78
CA TRP A 189 -2.66 -3.70 -0.22
C TRP A 189 -3.30 -4.64 -1.24
N MET A 190 -3.39 -4.24 -2.52
CA MET A 190 -3.84 -5.16 -3.59
C MET A 190 -2.95 -6.39 -3.70
N ALA A 191 -1.64 -6.22 -3.54
CA ALA A 191 -0.67 -7.31 -3.57
C ALA A 191 -0.73 -8.18 -2.31
N TYR A 192 -0.80 -7.57 -1.13
CA TYR A 192 -0.81 -8.23 0.17
C TYR A 192 -2.04 -9.09 0.40
N LEU A 193 -3.21 -8.61 -0.02
CA LEU A 193 -4.47 -9.34 0.16
C LEU A 193 -4.70 -10.41 -0.92
N LYS A 194 -3.78 -10.56 -1.88
CA LYS A 194 -3.92 -11.52 -2.97
C LYS A 194 -3.76 -12.95 -2.49
N LYS A 195 -4.70 -13.81 -2.88
CA LYS A 195 -4.68 -15.25 -2.56
C LYS A 195 -3.44 -15.99 -3.07
N ASN A 196 -2.84 -15.53 -4.18
CA ASN A 196 -1.65 -16.11 -4.78
C ASN A 196 -0.48 -15.10 -4.81
N PRO A 197 0.32 -15.00 -3.72
CA PRO A 197 1.41 -14.04 -3.62
C PRO A 197 2.55 -14.30 -4.63
N GLY A 198 2.73 -15.53 -5.11
CA GLY A 198 3.78 -15.89 -6.08
C GLY A 198 3.56 -15.37 -7.50
N LYS A 199 2.41 -14.77 -7.79
CA LYS A 199 2.06 -14.09 -9.06
C LYS A 199 2.03 -12.55 -8.91
N VAL A 200 2.68 -12.00 -7.88
CA VAL A 200 2.85 -10.55 -7.73
C VAL A 200 4.20 -10.14 -8.32
N TYR A 201 4.19 -9.12 -9.17
CA TYR A 201 5.37 -8.50 -9.76
C TYR A 201 5.42 -7.02 -9.36
N LEU A 202 6.60 -6.49 -9.05
CA LEU A 202 6.74 -5.09 -8.66
C LEU A 202 8.00 -4.44 -9.23
N ASN A 203 7.97 -3.11 -9.36
CA ASN A 203 9.18 -2.34 -9.57
C ASN A 203 10.12 -2.48 -8.36
N ALA A 204 11.32 -2.99 -8.58
CA ALA A 204 12.31 -3.14 -7.52
C ALA A 204 12.84 -1.78 -7.02
N VAL A 205 12.55 -0.69 -7.73
CA VAL A 205 12.94 0.67 -7.36
C VAL A 205 11.69 1.45 -6.93
N THR A 206 11.81 2.18 -5.83
CA THR A 206 10.73 2.95 -5.20
C THR A 206 10.93 4.47 -5.27
N SER A 207 12.09 4.95 -5.73
CA SER A 207 12.46 6.37 -5.91
C SER A 207 13.15 6.61 -7.26
N ASP A 208 13.27 7.87 -7.70
CA ASP A 208 13.70 8.21 -9.06
C ASP A 208 15.13 7.74 -9.44
N ASP A 209 16.05 7.63 -8.48
CA ASP A 209 17.45 7.28 -8.75
C ASP A 209 17.81 5.83 -8.40
N GLY A 210 16.97 5.10 -7.65
CA GLY A 210 17.28 3.73 -7.20
C GLY A 210 18.48 3.64 -6.25
N LEU A 211 19.01 4.78 -5.82
CA LEU A 211 20.23 4.95 -5.01
C LEU A 211 19.96 5.78 -3.77
N SER A 212 18.78 6.40 -3.68
CA SER A 212 18.35 7.20 -2.57
C SER A 212 18.41 6.38 -1.27
N PRO A 213 18.99 6.93 -0.19
CA PRO A 213 18.85 6.36 1.15
C PRO A 213 17.38 6.26 1.62
N LYS A 214 16.41 6.72 0.83
CA LYS A 214 14.97 6.56 1.04
C LYS A 214 14.39 5.33 0.33
N ASP A 215 15.15 4.68 -0.56
CA ASP A 215 14.83 3.34 -1.13
C ASP A 215 15.12 2.19 -0.15
N LYS A 216 15.24 2.49 1.15
CA LYS A 216 15.31 1.55 2.28
C LYS A 216 13.99 0.79 2.50
N PHE A 217 13.21 0.54 1.44
CA PHE A 217 12.12 -0.42 1.47
C PHE A 217 12.74 -1.82 1.45
N ASP A 218 13.29 -2.18 2.62
CA ASP A 218 13.95 -3.45 2.87
C ASP A 218 12.90 -4.52 3.22
N TYR A 219 13.35 -5.76 3.38
CA TYR A 219 12.59 -6.99 3.68
C TYR A 219 11.25 -6.86 4.43
N ASP A 220 11.10 -5.89 5.33
CA ASP A 220 9.91 -5.69 6.15
C ASP A 220 8.69 -5.17 5.37
N LEU A 221 8.91 -4.55 4.20
CA LEU A 221 7.84 -3.92 3.44
C LEU A 221 7.25 -4.85 2.39
N PHE A 222 8.04 -5.66 1.68
CA PHE A 222 7.55 -6.50 0.60
C PHE A 222 7.72 -7.98 0.92
N LEU A 223 6.68 -8.78 0.63
CA LEU A 223 6.75 -10.22 0.86
C LEU A 223 7.82 -10.88 -0.02
N PRO A 224 8.60 -11.85 0.52
CA PRO A 224 9.70 -12.47 -0.20
C PRO A 224 9.27 -13.25 -1.45
N GLU A 225 8.00 -13.68 -1.52
CA GLU A 225 7.42 -14.37 -2.68
C GLU A 225 7.14 -13.42 -3.85
N TRP A 226 7.14 -12.11 -3.63
CA TRP A 226 6.86 -11.13 -4.68
C TRP A 226 8.07 -10.93 -5.58
N ARG A 227 7.82 -10.95 -6.89
CA ARG A 227 8.86 -10.91 -7.92
C ARG A 227 9.25 -9.46 -8.22
N ARG A 228 10.47 -9.11 -7.86
CA ARG A 228 11.03 -7.77 -8.07
C ARG A 228 11.63 -7.66 -9.47
N LEU A 229 11.23 -6.62 -10.20
CA LEU A 229 11.63 -6.35 -11.57
C LEU A 229 12.55 -5.12 -11.62
N LEU A 230 13.76 -5.32 -12.15
CA LEU A 230 14.72 -4.25 -12.45
C LEU A 230 14.65 -3.90 -13.94
N PHE A 231 14.61 -2.60 -14.22
CA PHE A 231 14.66 -2.08 -15.58
C PHE A 231 16.09 -1.76 -16.00
N ASN A 232 16.56 -2.36 -17.08
CA ASN A 232 17.80 -1.94 -17.71
C ASN A 232 17.50 -0.91 -18.81
N LYS A 233 17.86 0.35 -18.54
CA LYS A 233 17.63 1.47 -19.46
C LYS A 233 18.36 1.31 -20.81
N LYS A 234 19.51 0.62 -20.85
CA LYS A 234 20.33 0.49 -22.08
C LYS A 234 19.70 -0.41 -23.12
N ASP A 235 19.15 -1.55 -22.70
CA ASP A 235 18.55 -2.55 -23.58
C ASP A 235 17.01 -2.58 -23.51
N ARG A 236 16.42 -1.72 -22.67
CA ARG A 236 14.98 -1.64 -22.37
C ARG A 236 14.39 -2.99 -21.97
N SER A 237 15.17 -3.78 -21.22
CA SER A 237 14.79 -5.11 -20.74
C SER A 237 14.48 -5.14 -19.25
N ILE A 238 13.82 -6.20 -18.83
CA ILE A 238 13.53 -6.51 -17.43
C ILE A 238 14.39 -7.68 -16.97
N ARG A 239 14.89 -7.57 -15.74
CA ARG A 239 15.49 -8.69 -15.02
C ARG A 239 14.79 -8.87 -13.69
N GLU A 240 14.52 -10.12 -13.33
CA GLU A 240 14.11 -10.44 -11.97
C GLU A 240 15.32 -10.38 -11.05
N THR A 241 15.10 -9.91 -9.83
CA THR A 241 16.15 -9.79 -8.82
C THR A 241 15.68 -10.33 -7.49
N ASP A 242 16.52 -11.15 -6.88
CA ASP A 242 16.40 -11.51 -5.47
C ASP A 242 17.15 -10.52 -4.58
N LEU A 243 17.94 -9.62 -5.19
CA LEU A 243 18.73 -8.62 -4.48
C LEU A 243 17.86 -7.49 -3.93
N TRP A 244 18.04 -7.25 -2.63
CA TRP A 244 17.44 -6.15 -1.88
C TRP A 244 18.22 -4.85 -2.07
N PHE A 245 17.62 -3.72 -1.67
CA PHE A 245 18.24 -2.40 -1.88
C PHE A 245 19.69 -2.35 -1.37
N PHE A 246 19.93 -2.77 -0.12
CA PHE A 246 21.28 -2.76 0.46
C PHE A 246 22.27 -3.68 -0.26
N GLN A 247 21.78 -4.78 -0.84
CA GLN A 247 22.60 -5.69 -1.64
C GLN A 247 22.94 -5.11 -3.02
N ARG A 248 22.10 -4.21 -3.57
CA ARG A 248 22.35 -3.54 -4.86
C ARG A 248 23.34 -2.39 -4.77
N VAL A 249 23.33 -1.62 -3.67
CA VAL A 249 24.16 -0.42 -3.50
C VAL A 249 25.61 -0.75 -3.06
N GLY A 250 25.97 -2.04 -2.97
CA GLY A 250 27.34 -2.44 -2.65
C GLY A 250 27.78 -2.01 -1.25
N VAL A 251 26.83 -1.94 -0.29
CA VAL A 251 27.17 -1.72 1.11
C VAL A 251 27.89 -2.98 1.61
N THR A 252 29.20 -2.99 1.44
CA THR A 252 30.17 -3.92 2.06
C THR A 252 30.31 -3.63 3.56
N GLY A 253 29.19 -3.39 4.23
CA GLY A 253 29.13 -3.35 5.68
C GLY A 253 29.10 -4.80 6.16
N LYS A 254 30.21 -5.27 6.73
CA LYS A 254 30.23 -6.47 7.57
C LYS A 254 29.09 -6.36 8.59
N PHE A 255 27.96 -7.00 8.32
CA PHE A 255 27.10 -7.47 9.39
C PHE A 255 27.83 -8.65 10.00
N GLY A 256 28.71 -8.34 10.95
CA GLY A 256 29.22 -9.33 11.87
C GLY A 256 28.02 -9.88 12.64
N LEU A 257 27.54 -11.05 12.23
CA LEU A 257 26.86 -11.94 13.16
C LEU A 257 27.92 -12.47 14.10
N THR A 258 28.19 -11.70 15.15
CA THR A 258 28.79 -12.19 16.39
C THR A 258 27.73 -12.10 17.47
N SER A 259 26.97 -13.18 17.61
CA SER A 259 26.73 -13.90 18.87
C SER A 259 25.81 -15.07 18.59
#